data_AF-A0A842UUN2-F1
#
_entry.id   AF-A0A842UUN2-F1
#
_cell.length_a   1.000
_cell.length_b   1.000
_cell.length_c   1.000
_cell.angle_alpha   90.00
_cell.angle_beta   90.00
_cell.angle_gamma   90.00
#
_symmetry.space_group_name_H-M   'P 1'
#
loop_
_entity.id
_entity.type
_entity.pdbx_description
1 polymer ?
#
loop_
_entity_poly.entity_id
_entity_poly.type
_entity_poly.pdbx_seq_one_letter_code
_entity_poly.pdbx_strand_id
1 'polypeptide(L)'
;MQKILVEHMGRRPEKVEMAERKGSGHPDSICDAVCEAASNVLSRHYIKNFGRVLHHNVDKGLLVAGRVPGVEKALVKMLSQIGQHLDMPQTVSVQIAGKADAKKVRKAVEDVLDDIPGIQKKIIKRKYDLF
;
A
#
# COMPACT_ATOMS: atom_id res chain seq x y z
N MET A 1 8.57 14.19 15.01
CA MET A 1 7.13 14.05 15.30
C MET A 1 6.47 13.57 14.02
N GLN A 2 5.88 12.37 13.99
CA GLN A 2 5.22 11.84 12.79
C GLN A 2 3.93 12.61 12.53
N LYS A 3 3.74 13.09 11.29
CA LYS A 3 2.52 13.81 10.91
C LYS A 3 1.50 12.81 10.35
N ILE A 4 0.62 12.33 11.22
CA ILE A 4 -0.51 11.47 10.82
C ILE A 4 -1.76 12.36 10.71
N LEU A 5 -2.31 12.45 9.51
CA LEU A 5 -3.50 13.22 9.21
C LEU A 5 -4.65 12.27 8.86
N VAL A 6 -5.72 12.31 9.65
CA VAL A 6 -6.94 11.55 9.36
C VAL A 6 -8.05 12.54 9.04
N GLU A 7 -8.59 12.45 7.82
CA GLU A 7 -9.64 13.35 7.33
C GLU A 7 -10.83 12.56 6.79
N HIS A 8 -12.03 13.11 6.95
CA HIS A 8 -13.19 12.66 6.19
C HIS A 8 -13.14 13.30 4.79
N MET A 9 -13.47 12.53 3.76
CA MET A 9 -13.40 13.01 2.37
C MET A 9 -14.33 14.22 2.15
N GLY A 10 -13.77 15.38 1.75
CA GLY A 10 -14.53 16.62 1.49
C GLY A 10 -13.75 17.94 1.33
N ARG A 11 -12.42 17.98 1.58
CA ARG A 11 -11.61 19.22 1.50
C ARG A 11 -10.73 19.28 0.25
N ARG A 12 -10.55 20.48 -0.34
CA ARG A 12 -9.63 20.71 -1.47
C ARG A 12 -8.17 20.78 -0.99
N PRO A 13 -7.23 20.04 -1.63
CA PRO A 13 -5.82 20.08 -1.24
C PRO A 13 -5.11 21.35 -1.74
N GLU A 14 -4.15 21.87 -0.96
CA GLU A 14 -3.25 22.96 -1.35
C GLU A 14 -2.24 22.53 -2.43
N LYS A 15 -1.67 23.50 -3.18
CA LYS A 15 -0.67 23.23 -4.22
C LYS A 15 0.68 22.85 -3.60
N VAL A 16 1.03 21.57 -3.69
CA VAL A 16 2.32 21.01 -3.26
C VAL A 16 2.94 20.28 -4.45
N GLU A 17 4.22 20.54 -4.73
CA GLU A 17 5.02 19.69 -5.61
C GLU A 17 5.65 18.55 -4.81
N MET A 18 5.52 17.32 -5.32
CA MET A 18 6.06 16.11 -4.71
C MET A 18 7.03 15.44 -5.69
N ALA A 19 8.22 15.10 -5.20
CA ALA A 19 9.19 14.25 -5.90
C ALA A 19 9.37 12.96 -5.11
N GLU A 20 9.24 11.82 -5.79
CA GLU A 20 9.31 10.48 -5.20
C GLU A 20 10.59 9.78 -5.67
N ARG A 21 11.31 9.11 -4.75
CA ARG A 21 12.47 8.28 -5.08
C ARG A 21 12.21 6.86 -4.57
N LYS A 22 12.11 5.89 -5.50
CA LYS A 22 11.67 4.51 -5.23
C LYS A 22 12.87 3.57 -4.98
N GLY A 23 12.70 2.64 -4.04
CA GLY A 23 13.67 1.57 -3.72
C GLY A 23 12.98 0.20 -3.66
N SER A 24 13.74 -0.88 -3.44
CA SER A 24 13.20 -2.26 -3.52
C SER A 24 12.13 -2.61 -2.48
N GLY A 25 12.10 -1.93 -1.33
CA GLY A 25 11.07 -2.09 -0.29
C GLY A 25 9.87 -1.14 -0.43
N HIS A 26 9.85 -0.30 -1.46
CA HIS A 26 8.76 0.66 -1.67
C HIS A 26 7.46 -0.07 -2.06
N PRO A 27 6.29 0.29 -1.50
CA PRO A 27 5.01 -0.35 -1.82
C PRO A 27 4.72 -0.40 -3.33
N ASP A 28 5.03 0.67 -4.07
CA ASP A 28 4.90 0.64 -5.54
C ASP A 28 5.86 -0.37 -6.15
N SER A 29 7.13 -0.42 -5.75
CA SER A 29 8.07 -1.41 -6.27
C SER A 29 7.59 -2.84 -6.01
N ILE A 30 6.93 -3.08 -4.89
CA ILE A 30 6.32 -4.37 -4.55
C ILE A 30 5.11 -4.63 -5.47
N CYS A 31 4.22 -3.66 -5.63
CA CYS A 31 3.06 -3.77 -6.52
C CYS A 31 3.50 -3.99 -7.98
N ASP A 32 4.50 -3.25 -8.46
CA ASP A 32 5.09 -3.38 -9.78
C ASP A 32 5.67 -4.78 -9.98
N ALA A 33 6.45 -5.28 -9.01
CA ALA A 33 7.00 -6.64 -9.07
C ALA A 33 5.92 -7.73 -9.09
N VAL A 34 4.82 -7.54 -8.35
CA VAL A 34 3.68 -8.47 -8.35
C VAL A 34 2.96 -8.45 -9.70
N CYS A 35 2.68 -7.26 -10.24
CA CYS A 35 2.06 -7.10 -11.56
C CYS A 35 2.92 -7.73 -12.66
N GLU A 36 4.24 -7.48 -12.64
CA GLU A 36 5.22 -8.06 -13.55
C GLU A 36 5.24 -9.59 -13.45
N ALA A 37 5.25 -10.16 -12.24
CA ALA A 37 5.22 -11.60 -12.04
C ALA A 37 3.93 -12.23 -12.60
N ALA A 38 2.77 -11.61 -12.36
CA ALA A 38 1.49 -12.08 -12.87
C ALA A 38 1.44 -12.04 -14.42
N SER A 39 1.92 -10.94 -15.03
CA SER A 39 2.05 -10.79 -16.48
C SER A 39 2.91 -11.89 -17.10
N ASN A 40 4.06 -12.19 -16.48
CA ASN A 40 4.97 -13.23 -16.95
C ASN A 40 4.34 -14.63 -16.90
N VAL A 41 3.63 -14.96 -15.82
CA VAL A 41 2.94 -16.26 -15.69
C VAL A 41 1.82 -16.40 -16.73
N LEU A 42 0.99 -15.35 -16.90
CA LEU A 42 -0.08 -15.33 -17.91
C LEU A 42 0.47 -15.48 -19.33
N SER A 43 1.55 -14.76 -19.65
CA SER A 43 2.20 -14.83 -20.96
C SER A 43 2.72 -16.24 -21.26
N ARG A 44 3.38 -16.90 -20.29
CA ARG A 44 3.85 -18.29 -20.43
C ARG A 44 2.69 -19.26 -20.61
N HIS A 45 1.61 -19.08 -19.85
CA HIS A 45 0.41 -19.88 -20.00
C HIS A 45 -0.19 -19.71 -21.40
N TYR A 46 -0.22 -18.49 -21.94
CA TYR A 46 -0.79 -18.24 -23.26
C TYR A 46 0.05 -18.81 -24.40
N ILE A 47 1.37 -18.67 -24.33
CA ILE A 47 2.27 -19.30 -25.29
C ILE A 47 2.06 -20.83 -25.29
N LYS A 48 2.00 -21.45 -24.09
CA LYS A 48 1.84 -22.90 -23.96
C LYS A 48 0.53 -23.42 -24.56
N ASN A 49 -0.58 -22.70 -24.39
CA ASN A 49 -1.91 -23.21 -24.74
C ASN A 49 -2.48 -22.64 -26.04
N PHE A 50 -2.02 -21.47 -26.47
CA PHE A 50 -2.57 -20.74 -27.62
C PHE A 50 -1.49 -20.34 -28.63
N GLY A 51 -0.22 -20.66 -28.39
CA GLY A 51 0.90 -20.36 -29.31
C GLY A 51 1.23 -18.87 -29.45
N ARG A 52 0.55 -17.99 -28.71
CA ARG A 52 0.75 -16.54 -28.72
C ARG A 52 0.32 -15.94 -27.40
N VAL A 53 0.82 -14.75 -27.07
CA VAL A 53 0.33 -13.98 -25.93
C VAL A 53 -1.03 -13.36 -26.28
N LEU A 54 -2.04 -13.60 -25.46
CA LEU A 54 -3.34 -12.96 -25.57
C LEU A 54 -3.35 -11.64 -24.79
N HIS A 55 -4.23 -10.73 -25.19
CA HIS A 55 -4.44 -9.47 -24.49
C HIS A 55 -4.85 -9.71 -23.04
N HIS A 56 -4.15 -9.10 -22.10
CA HIS A 56 -4.47 -9.13 -20.67
C HIS A 56 -4.03 -7.82 -20.02
N ASN A 57 -4.81 -7.36 -19.04
CA ASN A 57 -4.53 -6.16 -18.28
C ASN A 57 -4.15 -6.56 -16.85
N VAL A 58 -2.94 -6.21 -16.44
CA VAL A 58 -2.48 -6.30 -15.05
C VAL A 58 -2.10 -4.88 -14.65
N ASP A 59 -3.11 -4.06 -14.35
CA ASP A 59 -2.98 -2.60 -14.26
C ASP A 59 -2.76 -2.08 -12.84
N LYS A 60 -3.15 -2.85 -11.81
CA LYS A 60 -3.12 -2.39 -10.41
C LYS A 60 -2.75 -3.49 -9.42
N GLY A 61 -1.66 -3.26 -8.70
CA GLY A 61 -1.38 -3.92 -7.42
C GLY A 61 -1.91 -3.06 -6.28
N LEU A 62 -2.69 -3.65 -5.38
CA LEU A 62 -3.21 -2.95 -4.20
C LEU A 62 -2.67 -3.63 -2.95
N LEU A 63 -1.76 -2.96 -2.25
CA LEU A 63 -1.29 -3.41 -0.95
C LEU A 63 -2.29 -2.92 0.12
N VAL A 64 -3.18 -3.80 0.57
CA VAL A 64 -4.16 -3.49 1.62
C VAL A 64 -3.68 -4.07 2.95
N ALA A 65 -3.53 -3.22 3.97
CA ALA A 65 -3.26 -3.65 5.34
C ALA A 65 -4.36 -3.13 6.30
N GLY A 66 -4.91 -4.04 7.10
CA GLY A 66 -5.80 -3.73 8.23
C GLY A 66 -7.30 -3.73 7.93
N ARG A 67 -8.11 -4.09 8.93
CA ARG A 67 -9.57 -3.86 8.98
C ARG A 67 -9.89 -3.03 10.21
N VAL A 68 -10.57 -1.89 10.03
CA VAL A 68 -11.06 -1.07 11.14
C VAL A 68 -12.60 -1.06 11.10
N PRO A 69 -13.31 -1.49 12.17
CA PRO A 69 -14.77 -1.48 12.20
C PRO A 69 -15.35 -0.09 11.93
N GLY A 70 -16.37 -0.03 11.08
CA GLY A 70 -17.04 1.23 10.70
C GLY A 70 -16.34 2.03 9.60
N VAL A 71 -15.20 1.56 9.08
CA VAL A 71 -14.59 2.09 7.86
C VAL A 71 -15.19 1.34 6.67
N GLU A 72 -15.97 2.04 5.85
CA GLU A 72 -16.51 1.49 4.60
C GLU A 72 -15.48 1.58 3.47
N LYS A 73 -14.68 2.66 3.47
CA LYS A 73 -13.57 2.86 2.55
C LYS A 73 -12.47 3.64 3.23
N ALA A 74 -11.22 3.22 3.05
CA ALA A 74 -10.05 4.00 3.45
C ALA A 74 -9.11 4.19 2.26
N LEU A 75 -8.64 5.42 2.06
CA LEU A 75 -7.53 5.77 1.19
C LEU A 75 -6.37 6.16 2.08
N VAL A 76 -5.35 5.30 2.15
CA VAL A 76 -4.15 5.55 2.92
C VAL A 76 -3.04 5.93 1.95
N LYS A 77 -2.40 7.08 2.18
CA LYS A 77 -1.24 7.57 1.45
C LYS A 77 -0.10 7.76 2.44
N MET A 78 1.02 7.09 2.21
CA MET A 78 2.21 7.23 3.04
C MET A 78 3.33 7.82 2.19
N LEU A 79 4.04 8.81 2.74
CA LEU A 79 5.23 9.38 2.13
C LEU A 79 6.45 9.02 2.99
N SER A 80 7.36 8.24 2.44
CA SER A 80 8.62 7.84 3.10
C SER A 80 9.82 8.67 2.63
N GLN A 81 10.89 8.70 3.41
CA GLN A 81 12.17 9.33 3.05
C GLN A 81 13.25 8.27 2.83
N ILE A 82 14.04 8.40 1.76
CA ILE A 82 15.21 7.53 1.56
C ILE A 82 16.27 7.80 2.62
N GLY A 83 16.83 6.72 3.17
CA GLY A 83 17.78 6.76 4.27
C GLY A 83 17.11 6.83 5.64
N GLN A 84 15.77 6.87 5.68
CA GLN A 84 15.00 6.80 6.92
C GLN A 84 14.31 5.44 7.03
N HIS A 85 14.08 4.98 8.25
CA HIS A 85 13.35 3.74 8.49
C HIS A 85 11.88 3.87 8.05
N LEU A 86 11.31 2.76 7.55
CA LEU A 86 9.93 2.72 7.02
C LEU A 86 8.85 2.90 8.09
N ASP A 87 9.15 2.60 9.36
CA ASP A 87 8.34 2.93 10.54
C ASP A 87 8.36 4.43 10.89
N MET A 88 9.19 5.22 10.20
CA MET A 88 9.29 6.67 10.36
C MET A 88 9.00 7.40 9.04
N PRO A 89 7.77 7.33 8.51
CA PRO A 89 7.40 8.09 7.32
C PRO A 89 7.39 9.61 7.59
N GLN A 90 7.60 10.41 6.53
CA GLN A 90 7.45 11.86 6.60
C GLN A 90 6.00 12.27 6.88
N THR A 91 5.04 11.56 6.28
CA THR A 91 3.60 11.75 6.54
C THR A 91 2.80 10.50 6.22
N VAL A 92 1.68 10.33 6.93
CA VAL A 92 0.62 9.37 6.58
C VAL A 92 -0.70 10.12 6.53
N SER A 93 -1.35 10.12 5.37
CA SER A 93 -2.69 10.67 5.17
C SER A 93 -3.69 9.53 5.03
N VAL A 94 -4.73 9.56 5.86
CA VAL A 94 -5.79 8.56 5.85
C VAL A 94 -7.11 9.26 5.61
N GLN A 95 -7.73 8.99 4.46
CA GLN A 95 -9.06 9.47 4.15
C GLN A 95 -10.06 8.35 4.31
N ILE A 96 -11.05 8.54 5.18
CA ILE A 96 -12.05 7.52 5.49
C ILE A 96 -13.45 7.92 5.04
N ALA A 97 -14.19 6.95 4.51
CA ALA A 97 -15.64 6.97 4.38
C ALA A 97 -16.26 5.97 5.35
N GLY A 98 -17.45 6.29 5.87
CA GLY A 98 -18.15 5.51 6.90
C GLY A 98 -18.22 6.25 8.23
N LYS A 99 -18.51 5.50 9.31
CA LYS A 99 -18.79 6.02 10.66
C LYS A 99 -17.65 5.77 11.66
N ALA A 100 -16.48 5.38 11.18
CA ALA A 100 -15.34 5.10 12.04
C ALA A 100 -14.83 6.36 12.75
N ASP A 101 -14.42 6.17 14.01
CA ASP A 101 -13.78 7.21 14.80
C ASP A 101 -12.35 7.46 14.31
N ALA A 102 -12.07 8.69 13.89
CA ALA A 102 -10.76 9.13 13.40
C ALA A 102 -9.63 8.85 14.42
N LYS A 103 -9.89 8.92 15.73
CA LYS A 103 -8.88 8.59 16.77
C LYS A 103 -8.53 7.11 16.77
N LYS A 104 -9.53 6.23 16.61
CA LYS A 104 -9.31 4.77 16.53
C LYS A 104 -8.56 4.40 15.27
N VAL A 105 -8.91 5.02 14.14
CA VAL A 105 -8.20 4.84 12.87
C VAL A 105 -6.75 5.30 13.00
N ARG A 106 -6.52 6.49 13.59
CA ARG A 106 -5.17 7.00 13.85
C ARG A 106 -4.37 6.02 14.70
N LYS A 107 -4.94 5.53 15.79
CA LYS A 107 -4.27 4.55 16.66
C LYS A 107 -3.91 3.26 15.91
N ALA A 108 -4.83 2.74 15.09
CA ALA A 108 -4.55 1.56 14.28
C ALA A 108 -3.39 1.77 13.28
N VAL A 109 -3.25 2.99 12.74
CA VAL A 109 -2.11 3.36 11.88
C VAL A 109 -0.82 3.41 12.70
N GLU A 110 -0.84 4.03 13.88
CA GLU A 110 0.31 4.08 14.80
C GLU A 110 0.77 2.66 15.18
N ASP A 111 -0.16 1.80 15.60
CA ASP A 111 0.11 0.39 15.96
C ASP A 111 0.75 -0.38 14.79
N VAL A 112 0.35 -0.11 13.55
CA VAL A 112 0.93 -0.73 12.34
C VAL A 112 2.33 -0.19 12.05
N LEU A 113 2.53 1.13 12.16
CA LEU A 113 3.83 1.75 11.94
C LEU A 113 4.87 1.20 12.92
N ASP A 114 4.48 1.05 14.20
CA ASP A 114 5.34 0.52 15.26
C ASP A 114 5.71 -0.97 15.05
N ASP A 115 4.87 -1.77 14.38
CA ASP A 115 5.15 -3.19 14.05
C ASP A 115 5.67 -3.41 12.62
N ILE A 116 6.05 -2.37 11.85
CA ILE A 116 6.56 -2.59 10.47
C ILE A 116 7.69 -3.63 10.40
N PRO A 117 8.72 -3.62 11.27
CA PRO A 117 9.75 -4.65 11.26
C PRO A 117 9.20 -6.06 11.53
N GLY A 118 8.20 -6.19 12.40
CA GLY A 118 7.54 -7.46 12.69
C GLY A 118 6.68 -7.94 11.52
N ILE A 119 5.97 -7.02 10.86
CA ILE A 119 5.21 -7.28 9.64
C ILE A 119 6.14 -7.76 8.53
N GLN A 120 7.27 -7.10 8.29
CA GLN A 120 8.28 -7.54 7.30
C GLN A 120 8.76 -8.97 7.58
N LYS A 121 9.11 -9.28 8.83
CA LYS A 121 9.51 -10.64 9.23
C LYS A 121 8.41 -11.66 8.98
N LYS A 122 7.16 -11.32 9.28
CA LYS A 122 5.98 -12.18 9.06
C LYS A 122 5.73 -12.39 7.56
N ILE A 123 5.89 -11.36 6.72
CA ILE A 123 5.79 -11.44 5.25
C ILE A 123 6.86 -12.38 4.69
N ILE A 124 8.13 -12.19 5.06
CA ILE A 124 9.25 -13.06 4.63
C ILE A 124 8.99 -14.52 5.02
N LYS A 125 8.41 -14.74 6.20
CA LYS A 125 8.03 -16.06 6.72
C LYS A 125 6.71 -16.59 6.16
N ARG A 126 6.08 -15.92 5.19
CA ARG A 126 4.78 -16.29 4.59
C ARG A 126 3.67 -16.50 5.64
N LYS A 127 3.69 -15.70 6.72
CA LYS A 127 2.67 -15.70 7.77
C LYS A 127 1.48 -14.78 7.45
N TYR A 128 1.57 -14.04 6.35
CA TYR A 128 0.43 -13.34 5.77
C TYR A 128 0.05 -14.05 4.49
N ASP A 129 -1.24 -14.31 4.32
CA ASP A 129 -1.79 -14.60 3.00
C ASP A 129 -1.70 -13.31 2.20
N LEU A 130 -0.74 -13.30 1.28
CA LEU A 130 -0.62 -12.24 0.29
C LEU A 130 -1.55 -12.51 -0.91
N PHE A 131 -2.25 -13.66 -0.88
CA PHE A 131 -3.38 -14.08 -1.71
C PHE A 131 -3.96 -15.36 -1.11
#